data_AF-A0A950BHV2-F1
#
_entry.id   AF-A0A950BHV2-F1
#
_cell.length_a   1.000
_cell.length_b   1.000
_cell.length_c   1.000
_cell.angle_alpha   90.00
_cell.angle_beta   90.00
_cell.angle_gamma   90.00
#
_symmetry.space_group_name_H-M   'P 1'
#
loop_
_entity.id
_entity.type
_entity.pdbx_description
1 polymer ?
#
loop_
_entity_poly.entity_id
_entity_poly.type
_entity_poly.pdbx_seq_one_letter_code
_entity_poly.pdbx_strand_id
1 'polypeptide(L)'
;RNSTFVPFFGVPACTLRAVGRLAKVGHAQVVPFIGEVLPNYKGYRLKVFKPWENYPTGDDDLDARRMNAFLEEQIPRIPEQYYWVHKRFKTRPPGEPGVYS
;
A
#
# COMPACT_ATOMS: atom_id res chain seq x y z
N ARG A 1 8.75 15.72 0.99
CA ARG A 1 8.31 15.32 2.35
C ARG A 1 6.90 14.71 2.36
N ASN A 2 6.52 13.96 1.31
CA ASN A 2 5.17 13.38 1.13
C ASN A 2 5.13 11.86 1.40
N SER A 3 6.25 11.30 1.82
CA SER A 3 6.44 9.89 2.12
C SER A 3 7.15 9.72 3.46
N THR A 4 7.01 8.54 4.03
CA THR A 4 7.71 8.06 5.22
C THR A 4 8.32 6.69 4.97
N PHE A 5 9.26 6.27 5.82
CA PHE A 5 9.75 4.90 5.83
C PHE A 5 8.95 4.10 6.86
N VAL A 6 8.07 3.23 6.36
CA VAL A 6 7.32 2.27 7.19
C VAL A 6 7.55 0.86 6.65
N PRO A 7 7.47 -0.17 7.51
CA PRO A 7 7.65 -1.55 7.08
C PRO A 7 6.71 -1.96 5.94
N PHE A 8 7.26 -2.72 4.99
CA PHE A 8 6.55 -3.51 3.97
C PHE A 8 7.26 -4.87 3.87
N PHE A 9 6.59 -5.94 4.31
CA PHE A 9 7.17 -7.27 4.57
C PHE A 9 8.44 -7.20 5.42
N GLY A 10 8.42 -6.39 6.48
CA GLY A 10 9.56 -6.21 7.40
C GLY A 10 10.69 -5.32 6.88
N VAL A 11 10.67 -4.91 5.61
CA VAL A 11 11.69 -4.02 5.02
C VAL A 11 11.18 -2.58 5.02
N PRO A 12 11.99 -1.57 5.44
CA PRO A 12 11.60 -0.17 5.32
C PRO A 12 11.32 0.22 3.87
N ALA A 13 10.10 0.68 3.59
CA ALA A 13 9.67 1.13 2.27
C ALA A 13 9.22 2.59 2.30
N CYS A 14 9.69 3.37 1.31
CA CYS A 14 9.27 4.75 1.11
C CYS A 14 7.80 4.79 0.66
N THR A 15 6.89 5.03 1.61
CA THR A 15 5.45 4.91 1.44
C THR A 15 4.79 6.28 1.49
N LEU A 16 3.87 6.55 0.55
CA LEU A 16 3.18 7.83 0.46
C LEU A 16 2.17 8.02 1.61
N ARG A 17 2.08 9.26 2.11
CA ARG A 17 1.11 9.68 3.14
C ARG A 17 -0.19 10.24 2.54
N ALA A 18 -0.32 10.21 1.21
CA ALA A 18 -1.36 10.95 0.50
C ALA A 18 -2.78 10.45 0.81
N VAL A 19 -2.99 9.14 0.99
CA VAL A 19 -4.31 8.57 1.24
C VAL A 19 -4.91 9.11 2.55
N GLY A 20 -4.16 9.02 3.66
CA GLY A 20 -4.60 9.55 4.94
C GLY A 20 -4.84 11.07 4.89
N ARG A 21 -3.96 11.83 4.24
CA ARG A 21 -4.10 13.28 4.10
C ARG A 21 -5.32 13.69 3.30
N LEU A 22 -5.57 13.06 2.15
CA LEU A 22 -6.75 13.34 1.31
C LEU A 22 -8.04 12.96 2.05
N ALA A 23 -8.04 11.82 2.74
CA ALA A 23 -9.18 11.41 3.56
C ALA A 23 -9.48 12.43 4.66
N LYS A 24 -8.45 12.94 5.35
CA LYS A 24 -8.60 13.97 6.38
C LYS A 24 -9.18 15.27 5.83
N VAL A 25 -8.63 15.77 4.72
CA VAL A 25 -9.07 17.03 4.10
C VAL A 25 -10.49 16.91 3.55
N GLY A 26 -10.83 15.78 2.93
CA GLY A 26 -12.14 15.55 2.34
C GLY A 26 -13.20 15.02 3.32
N HIS A 27 -12.87 14.82 4.60
CA HIS A 27 -13.72 14.11 5.56
C HIS A 27 -14.25 12.78 5.00
N ALA A 28 -13.41 12.07 4.27
CA ALA A 28 -13.81 10.94 3.44
C ALA A 28 -13.50 9.60 4.13
N GLN A 29 -14.38 8.63 3.92
CA GLN A 29 -14.10 7.24 4.24
C GLN A 29 -13.15 6.63 3.20
N VAL A 30 -12.16 5.86 3.66
CA VAL A 30 -11.27 5.12 2.77
C VAL A 30 -11.77 3.69 2.62
N VAL A 31 -12.11 3.33 1.38
CA VAL A 31 -12.61 2.00 1.02
C VAL A 31 -11.59 1.31 0.11
N PRO A 32 -10.82 0.34 0.60
CA PRO A 32 -9.86 -0.35 -0.24
C PRO A 32 -10.56 -1.35 -1.15
N PHE A 33 -9.95 -1.61 -2.30
CA PHE A 33 -10.37 -2.65 -3.23
C PHE A 33 -9.16 -3.36 -3.84
N ILE A 34 -9.38 -4.58 -4.31
CA ILE A 34 -8.40 -5.34 -5.10
C ILE A 34 -9.05 -5.76 -6.41
N GLY A 35 -8.33 -5.55 -7.51
CA GLY A 35 -8.67 -6.11 -8.82
C GLY A 35 -7.85 -7.37 -9.08
N GLU A 36 -8.51 -8.44 -9.49
CA GLU A 36 -7.92 -9.71 -9.91
C GLU A 36 -8.29 -9.95 -11.38
N VAL A 37 -7.31 -10.23 -12.24
CA VAL A 37 -7.54 -10.73 -13.59
C VAL A 37 -7.95 -12.20 -13.50
N LEU A 38 -9.09 -12.56 -14.08
CA LEU A 38 -9.57 -13.93 -14.06
C LEU A 38 -8.75 -14.81 -15.02
N PRO A 39 -8.58 -16.12 -14.71
CA PRO A 39 -7.89 -17.06 -15.57
C PRO A 39 -8.43 -17.05 -17.01
N ASN A 40 -7.54 -17.28 -17.98
CA ASN A 40 -7.86 -17.29 -19.40
C ASN A 40 -8.50 -15.99 -19.91
N TYR A 41 -8.11 -14.85 -19.33
CA TYR A 41 -8.57 -13.51 -19.75
C TYR A 41 -10.09 -13.33 -19.72
N LYS A 42 -10.79 -14.02 -18.80
CA LYS A 42 -12.26 -13.96 -18.67
C LYS A 42 -12.77 -12.70 -17.95
N GLY A 43 -12.02 -11.60 -18.02
CA GLY A 43 -12.34 -10.34 -17.36
C GLY A 43 -11.70 -10.18 -15.98
N TYR A 44 -12.33 -9.36 -15.14
CA TYR A 44 -11.78 -8.94 -13.85
C TYR A 44 -12.76 -9.24 -12.71
N ARG A 45 -12.24 -9.60 -11.55
CA ARG A 45 -12.98 -9.63 -10.28
C ARG A 45 -12.54 -8.46 -9.42
N LEU A 46 -13.51 -7.64 -9.01
CA LEU A 46 -13.29 -6.56 -8.06
C LEU A 46 -13.74 -7.01 -6.67
N LYS A 47 -12.83 -7.02 -5.71
CA LYS A 47 -13.16 -7.21 -4.30
C LYS A 47 -13.12 -5.86 -3.60
N VAL A 48 -14.28 -5.31 -3.27
CA VAL A 48 -14.43 -4.09 -2.48
C VAL A 48 -14.56 -4.49 -1.00
N PHE A 49 -13.77 -3.87 -0.13
CA PHE A 49 -13.75 -4.18 1.30
C PHE A 49 -14.63 -3.19 2.06
N LYS A 50 -14.83 -3.46 3.35
CA LYS A 50 -15.44 -2.46 4.24
C LYS A 50 -14.55 -1.22 4.32
N PRO A 51 -15.13 -0.03 4.54
CA PRO A 51 -14.37 1.16 4.88
C PRO A 51 -13.44 0.88 6.06
N TRP A 52 -12.25 1.46 6.05
CA TRP A 52 -11.38 1.41 7.21
C TRP A 52 -11.95 2.23 8.36
N GLU A 53 -12.24 1.56 9.47
CA GLU A 53 -12.62 2.21 10.71
C GLU A 53 -11.43 2.94 11.32
N ASN A 54 -11.67 4.08 11.96
CA ASN A 54 -10.64 4.90 12.62
C ASN A 54 -9.47 5.25 11.68
N TYR A 55 -9.77 5.63 10.43
CA TYR A 55 -8.79 6.09 9.46
C TYR A 55 -9.28 7.37 8.76
N PRO A 56 -8.42 8.39 8.60
CA PRO A 56 -7.04 8.49 9.10
C PRO A 56 -6.99 8.64 10.62
N THR A 57 -5.88 8.20 11.22
CA THR A 57 -5.65 8.26 12.68
C THR A 57 -5.13 9.63 13.14
N GLY A 58 -4.62 10.45 12.21
CA GLY A 58 -3.93 11.70 12.51
C GLY A 58 -2.42 11.55 12.64
N ASP A 59 -1.91 10.31 12.67
CA ASP A 59 -0.51 9.98 12.53
C ASP A 59 -0.26 9.43 11.11
N ASP A 60 0.44 10.25 10.31
CA ASP A 60 0.76 9.95 8.92
C ASP A 60 1.55 8.63 8.74
N ASP A 61 2.33 8.24 9.74
CA ASP A 61 3.18 7.05 9.68
C ASP A 61 2.40 5.79 10.05
N LEU A 62 1.51 5.87 11.05
CA LEU A 62 0.54 4.80 11.33
C LEU A 62 -0.40 4.57 10.13
N ASP A 63 -0.86 5.65 9.52
CA ASP A 63 -1.76 5.59 8.37
C ASP A 63 -1.08 4.97 7.14
N ALA A 64 0.19 5.32 6.89
CA ALA A 64 0.99 4.70 5.84
C ALA A 64 1.31 3.22 6.14
N ARG A 65 1.61 2.88 7.41
CA ARG A 65 1.85 1.49 7.82
C ARG A 65 0.62 0.62 7.62
N ARG A 66 -0.58 1.12 7.93
CA ARG A 66 -1.85 0.39 7.72
C ARG A 66 -2.08 0.05 6.25
N MET A 67 -1.75 0.97 5.33
CA MET A 67 -1.80 0.68 3.90
C MET A 67 -0.87 -0.47 3.50
N ASN A 68 0.37 -0.45 3.99
CA ASN A 68 1.30 -1.55 3.73
C ASN A 68 0.81 -2.87 4.34
N ALA A 69 0.23 -2.85 5.53
CA ALA A 69 -0.32 -4.04 6.18
C ALA A 69 -1.45 -4.65 5.35
N PHE A 70 -2.36 -3.82 4.85
CA PHE A 70 -3.42 -4.27 3.98
C PHE A 70 -2.85 -4.94 2.71
N LEU A 71 -1.84 -4.34 2.07
CA LEU A 71 -1.18 -4.94 0.91
C LEU A 71 -0.48 -6.26 1.27
N GLU A 72 0.21 -6.33 2.41
CA GLU A 72 0.87 -7.54 2.92
C GLU A 72 -0.11 -8.71 3.10
N GLU A 73 -1.35 -8.43 3.50
CA GLU A 73 -2.41 -9.43 3.60
C GLU A 73 -2.97 -9.86 2.24
N GLN A 74 -2.98 -8.98 1.24
CA GLN A 74 -3.59 -9.26 -0.06
C GLN A 74 -2.62 -9.92 -1.05
N ILE A 75 -1.36 -9.51 -1.05
CA ILE A 75 -0.36 -9.98 -2.01
C ILE A 75 -0.19 -11.51 -2.00
N PRO A 76 -0.10 -12.20 -0.84
CA PRO A 76 0.05 -13.66 -0.82
C PRO A 76 -1.14 -14.43 -1.39
N ARG A 77 -2.31 -13.79 -1.60
CA ARG A 77 -3.50 -14.44 -2.15
C ARG A 77 -3.42 -14.63 -3.66
N ILE A 78 -2.73 -13.72 -4.36
CA ILE A 78 -2.55 -13.69 -5.82
C ILE A 78 -1.17 -13.10 -6.17
N PRO A 79 -0.07 -13.69 -5.65
CA PRO A 79 1.26 -13.08 -5.74
C PRO A 79 1.70 -12.85 -7.18
N GLU A 80 1.31 -13.70 -8.12
CA GLU A 80 1.62 -13.59 -9.55
C GLU A 80 1.02 -12.34 -10.21
N GLN A 81 -0.02 -11.74 -9.62
CA GLN A 81 -0.66 -10.53 -10.14
C GLN A 81 -0.15 -9.24 -9.49
N TYR A 82 0.71 -9.33 -8.48
CA TYR A 82 1.34 -8.14 -7.93
C TYR A 82 2.38 -7.57 -8.90
N TYR A 83 2.43 -6.25 -9.00
CA TYR A 83 3.34 -5.56 -9.93
C TYR A 83 4.79 -5.55 -9.41
N TRP A 84 5.46 -6.71 -9.46
CA TRP A 84 6.84 -6.91 -8.96
C TRP A 84 7.92 -6.12 -9.71
N VAL A 85 7.62 -5.65 -10.92
CA VAL A 85 8.52 -4.79 -11.71
C VAL A 85 8.73 -3.43 -11.03
N HIS A 86 7.77 -2.98 -10.21
CA HIS A 86 7.96 -1.78 -9.40
C HIS A 86 9.08 -2.01 -8.37
N LYS A 87 10.21 -1.32 -8.58
CA LYS A 87 11.35 -1.24 -7.66
C LYS A 87 10.98 -0.51 -6.36
N ARG A 88 10.07 -1.08 -5.56
CA ARG A 88 9.49 -0.51 -4.34
C ARG A 88 10.55 -0.11 -3.30
N PHE A 89 11.66 -0.81 -3.25
CA PHE A 89 12.76 -0.56 -2.31
C PHE A 89 13.89 0.31 -2.88
N LYS A 90 13.67 1.02 -3.99
CA LYS A 90 14.73 1.80 -4.67
C LYS A 90 15.16 2.97 -3.80
N THR A 91 14.20 3.65 -3.18
CA THR A 91 14.45 4.71 -2.22
C THR A 91 14.64 4.09 -0.84
N ARG A 92 15.82 4.29 -0.24
CA ARG A 92 16.21 3.72 1.05
C ARG A 92 16.30 4.79 2.14
N PRO A 93 16.21 4.41 3.43
CA PRO A 93 16.58 5.28 4.53
C PRO A 93 18.00 5.86 4.36
N PRO A 94 18.28 7.06 4.90
CA PRO A 94 19.62 7.65 4.82
C PRO A 94 20.70 6.71 5.35
N GLY A 95 21.76 6.50 4.56
CA GLY A 95 22.89 5.64 4.92
C GLY A 95 22.74 4.16 4.54
N GLU A 96 21.56 3.72 4.06
CA GLU A 96 21.39 2.34 3.62
C GLU A 96 21.79 2.14 2.14
N PRO A 97 22.44 1.01 1.80
CA PRO A 97 22.81 0.70 0.43
C PRO A 97 21.58 0.40 -0.44
N GLY A 98 21.68 0.69 -1.74
CA GLY A 98 20.69 0.26 -2.72
C GLY A 98 20.63 -1.27 -2.83
N VAL A 99 19.43 -1.80 -3.05
CA VAL A 99 19.18 -3.26 -3.14
C VAL A 99 18.87 -3.74 -4.56
N TYR A 100 18.87 -2.83 -5.54
CA TYR A 100 18.66 -3.15 -6.94
C TYR A 100 19.92 -2.82 -7.74
N SER A 101 20.25 -3.70 -8.69
CA SER A 101 21.21 -3.42 -9.76
C SER A 101 20.66 -2.41 -10.76
#